data_AF-A0A4Q2L099-F1
#
_entry.id   AF-A0A4Q2L099-F1
#
_cell.length_a   1.000
_cell.length_b   1.000
_cell.length_c   1.000
_cell.angle_alpha   90.00
_cell.angle_beta   90.00
_cell.angle_gamma   90.00
#
_symmetry.space_group_name_H-M   'P 1'
#
loop_
_entity.id
_entity.type
_entity.pdbx_description
1 polymer ?
#
loop_
_entity_poly.entity_id
_entity_poly.type
_entity_poly.pdbx_seq_one_letter_code
_entity_poly.pdbx_strand_id
1 'polypeptide(L)'
;MRVFEVDERDSTWESDRARYRLYLFEGPGNAVTTLDLLDAQIHDVLEAAALAGKDDKLWAIALVVDESTAGRGLIWLSGMDYNDTPVTAPQWRARATMQNRYLMAKHSRGQPPLLPDGRRVIRVFPDHGHRWPLWENFTDKYAMEPSDYNLSKPLSEGFRRWYDEWERRGIDWRPDDTWKEEGLRLVQSLQAEVVAFAEVRPEFDR
;
A
#
# COMPACT_ATOMS: atom_id res chain seq x y z
N MET A 1 -14.25 -6.55 2.28
CA MET A 1 -15.48 -5.96 1.70
C MET A 1 -16.64 -6.30 2.62
N ARG A 2 -17.52 -5.35 2.93
CA ARG A 2 -18.76 -5.58 3.68
C ARG A 2 -19.93 -5.24 2.76
N VAL A 3 -20.99 -6.03 2.79
CA VAL A 3 -22.17 -5.88 1.91
C VAL A 3 -23.40 -5.81 2.80
N PHE A 4 -24.28 -4.86 2.53
CA PHE A 4 -25.57 -4.69 3.19
C PHE A 4 -26.62 -4.39 2.11
N GLU A 5 -27.84 -4.85 2.32
CA GLU A 5 -28.98 -4.56 1.44
C GLU A 5 -29.51 -3.15 1.71
N VAL A 6 -29.89 -2.44 0.66
CA VAL A 6 -30.41 -1.07 0.72
C VAL A 6 -31.72 -0.98 -0.06
N ASP A 7 -32.63 -0.10 0.36
CA ASP A 7 -33.86 0.19 -0.36
C ASP A 7 -33.59 1.20 -1.49
N GLU A 8 -33.67 0.75 -2.74
CA GLU A 8 -33.37 1.58 -3.92
C GLU A 8 -34.37 2.72 -4.16
N ARG A 9 -35.51 2.74 -3.46
CA ARG A 9 -36.59 3.70 -3.71
C ARG A 9 -36.29 5.12 -3.19
N ASP A 10 -35.25 5.29 -2.39
CA ASP A 10 -34.77 6.61 -1.97
C ASP A 10 -33.66 7.12 -2.90
N SER A 11 -34.08 7.71 -4.03
CA SER A 11 -33.18 8.30 -5.02
C SER A 11 -32.79 9.75 -4.70
N THR A 12 -33.17 10.28 -3.52
CA THR A 12 -32.95 11.70 -3.18
C THR A 12 -31.49 12.05 -2.93
N TRP A 13 -30.62 11.04 -2.80
CA TRP A 13 -29.18 11.20 -2.55
C TRP A 13 -28.33 10.95 -3.80
N GLU A 14 -28.96 10.71 -4.96
CA GLU A 14 -28.25 10.48 -6.22
C GLU A 14 -27.65 11.78 -6.79
N SER A 15 -26.45 11.68 -7.32
CA SER A 15 -25.78 12.78 -8.03
C SER A 15 -25.00 12.21 -9.22
N ASP A 16 -25.17 12.83 -10.38
CA ASP A 16 -24.46 12.54 -11.62
C ASP A 16 -23.21 13.43 -11.81
N ARG A 17 -22.97 14.36 -10.88
CA ARG A 17 -21.87 15.34 -10.95
C ARG A 17 -20.68 14.94 -10.09
N ALA A 18 -20.18 13.73 -10.30
CA ALA A 18 -18.98 13.28 -9.61
C ALA A 18 -17.76 14.14 -10.02
N ARG A 19 -17.05 14.68 -9.02
CA ARG A 19 -15.73 15.29 -9.21
C ARG A 19 -14.67 14.35 -8.66
N TYR A 20 -13.81 13.85 -9.53
CA TYR A 20 -12.67 13.02 -9.13
C TYR A 20 -11.42 13.88 -9.06
N ARG A 21 -10.49 13.53 -8.17
CA ARG A 21 -9.17 14.14 -8.07
C ARG A 21 -8.09 13.09 -8.30
N LEU A 22 -7.31 13.30 -9.36
CA LEU A 22 -6.15 12.50 -9.72
C LEU A 22 -4.88 13.18 -9.16
N TYR A 23 -4.08 12.40 -8.44
CA TYR A 23 -2.75 12.74 -7.98
C TYR A 23 -1.73 11.97 -8.80
N LEU A 24 -0.71 12.65 -9.31
CA LEU A 24 0.43 12.08 -10.02
C LEU A 24 1.71 12.45 -9.26
N PHE A 25 2.46 11.47 -8.80
CA PHE A 25 3.71 11.66 -8.05
C PHE A 25 4.89 11.24 -8.92
N GLU A 26 5.90 12.10 -9.02
CA GLU A 26 7.08 11.88 -9.86
C GLU A 26 8.40 12.21 -9.16
N GLY A 27 9.43 11.48 -9.56
CA GLY A 27 10.80 11.65 -9.09
C GLY A 27 11.03 11.31 -7.61
N PRO A 28 12.29 11.41 -7.13
CA PRO A 28 12.66 11.03 -5.76
C PRO A 28 12.00 11.86 -4.66
N GLY A 29 11.61 13.10 -4.97
CA GLY A 29 10.92 13.99 -4.04
C GLY A 29 9.40 13.82 -4.03
N ASN A 30 8.85 12.89 -4.82
CA ASN A 30 7.41 12.70 -5.02
C ASN A 30 6.69 14.01 -5.35
N ALA A 31 7.27 14.81 -6.26
CA ALA A 31 6.64 16.04 -6.73
C ALA A 31 5.25 15.70 -7.26
N VAL A 32 4.24 16.46 -6.83
CA VAL A 32 2.84 16.10 -7.05
C VAL A 32 2.17 17.06 -8.03
N THR A 33 1.55 16.49 -9.05
CA THR A 33 0.58 17.19 -9.92
C THR A 33 -0.82 16.69 -9.59
N THR A 34 -1.75 17.62 -9.41
CA THR A 34 -3.13 17.32 -9.01
C THR A 34 -4.10 17.85 -10.06
N LEU A 35 -5.01 17.00 -10.52
CA LEU A 35 -5.99 17.31 -11.56
C LEU A 35 -7.39 16.93 -11.08
N ASP A 36 -8.36 17.83 -11.20
CA ASP A 36 -9.77 17.48 -11.03
C ASP A 36 -10.34 17.04 -12.39
N LEU A 37 -11.02 15.89 -12.38
CA LEU A 37 -11.65 15.27 -13.54
C LEU A 37 -13.16 15.37 -13.32
N LEU A 38 -13.83 16.03 -14.26
CA LEU A 38 -15.27 16.28 -14.29
C LEU A 38 -15.87 15.54 -15.48
N ASP A 39 -17.19 15.34 -15.46
CA ASP A 39 -17.96 14.79 -16.58
C ASP A 39 -17.44 13.44 -17.09
N ALA A 40 -16.88 12.64 -16.19
CA ALA A 40 -16.26 11.35 -16.48
C ALA A 40 -16.84 10.27 -15.56
N GLN A 41 -16.91 9.04 -16.06
CA GLN A 41 -17.24 7.89 -15.23
C GLN A 41 -15.97 7.37 -14.55
N ILE A 42 -16.13 6.59 -13.47
CA ILE A 42 -14.98 6.04 -12.75
C ILE A 42 -14.05 5.19 -13.63
N HIS A 43 -14.59 4.52 -14.66
CA HIS A 43 -13.77 3.74 -15.59
C HIS A 43 -12.87 4.63 -16.45
N ASP A 44 -13.38 5.76 -16.95
CA ASP A 44 -12.60 6.74 -17.71
C ASP A 44 -11.47 7.31 -16.86
N VAL A 45 -11.78 7.62 -15.59
CA VAL A 45 -10.82 8.18 -14.63
C VAL A 45 -9.70 7.17 -14.32
N LEU A 46 -10.04 5.89 -14.14
CA LEU A 46 -9.06 4.82 -13.92
C LEU A 46 -8.17 4.61 -15.15
N GLU A 47 -8.74 4.65 -16.36
CA GLU A 47 -7.99 4.54 -17.60
C GLU A 47 -7.03 5.72 -17.78
N ALA A 48 -7.52 6.95 -17.59
CA ALA A 48 -6.70 8.16 -17.67
C ALA A 48 -5.54 8.13 -16.66
N ALA A 49 -5.81 7.71 -15.41
CA ALA A 49 -4.78 7.57 -14.39
C ALA A 49 -3.75 6.49 -14.74
N ALA A 50 -4.20 5.35 -15.26
CA ALA A 50 -3.31 4.27 -15.71
C ALA A 50 -2.43 4.70 -16.89
N LEU A 51 -2.99 5.47 -17.83
CA LEU A 51 -2.23 6.03 -18.96
C LEU A 51 -1.16 7.01 -18.46
N ALA A 52 -1.54 7.96 -17.60
CA ALA A 52 -0.60 8.93 -17.01
C ALA A 52 0.49 8.24 -16.16
N GLY A 53 0.16 7.14 -15.49
CA GLY A 53 1.11 6.34 -14.71
C GLY A 53 2.17 5.62 -15.55
N LYS A 54 2.00 5.48 -16.87
CA LYS A 54 2.99 4.83 -17.74
C LYS A 54 4.30 5.60 -17.78
N ASP A 55 4.28 6.91 -17.56
CA ASP A 55 5.43 7.82 -17.58
C ASP A 55 6.20 7.82 -16.24
N ASP A 56 6.36 6.64 -15.64
CA ASP A 56 7.05 6.45 -14.36
C ASP A 56 6.48 7.32 -13.22
N LYS A 57 5.15 7.39 -13.13
CA LYS A 57 4.44 8.11 -12.07
C LYS A 57 3.65 7.16 -11.19
N LEU A 58 3.75 7.36 -9.87
CA LEU A 58 2.74 6.83 -8.95
C LEU A 58 1.47 7.65 -9.11
N TRP A 59 0.32 7.03 -8.90
CA TRP A 59 -0.94 7.75 -9.00
C TRP A 59 -1.98 7.28 -7.98
N ALA A 60 -2.83 8.20 -7.56
CA ALA A 60 -3.97 7.96 -6.69
C ALA A 60 -5.20 8.74 -7.16
N ILE A 61 -6.39 8.23 -6.87
CA ILE A 61 -7.67 8.84 -7.20
C ILE A 61 -8.49 8.99 -5.91
N ALA A 62 -9.08 10.16 -5.73
CA ALA A 62 -10.11 10.41 -4.73
C ALA A 62 -11.40 10.91 -5.38
N LEU A 63 -12.55 10.60 -4.78
CA LEU A 63 -13.79 11.34 -4.99
C LEU A 63 -13.74 12.59 -4.13
N VAL A 64 -14.02 13.75 -4.73
CA VAL A 64 -14.15 15.00 -3.99
C VAL A 64 -15.59 15.15 -3.52
N VAL A 65 -15.76 15.27 -2.21
CA VAL A 65 -17.06 15.44 -1.57
C VAL A 65 -17.20 16.90 -1.19
N ASP A 66 -18.16 17.59 -1.78
CA ASP A 66 -18.57 18.94 -1.38
C ASP A 66 -19.88 18.83 -0.58
N GLU A 67 -19.79 18.53 0.71
CA GLU A 67 -20.98 18.51 1.58
C GLU A 67 -21.21 19.90 2.20
N SER A 68 -22.44 20.41 2.07
CA SER A 68 -22.81 21.75 2.52
C SER A 68 -22.75 21.93 4.05
N THR A 69 -22.85 20.84 4.81
CA THR A 69 -22.86 20.84 6.29
C THR A 69 -21.55 20.37 6.92
N ALA A 70 -20.79 19.49 6.25
CA ALA A 70 -19.55 18.91 6.75
C ALA A 70 -18.27 19.51 6.13
N GLY A 71 -18.39 20.33 5.08
CA GLY A 71 -17.27 20.94 4.37
C GLY A 71 -16.78 20.10 3.19
N ARG A 72 -15.61 20.48 2.64
CA ARG A 72 -14.97 19.75 1.53
C ARG A 72 -14.11 18.60 2.07
N GLY A 73 -14.23 17.43 1.46
CA GLY A 73 -13.47 16.23 1.82
C GLY A 73 -13.03 15.40 0.61
N LEU A 74 -12.19 14.40 0.87
CA LEU A 74 -11.73 13.42 -0.12
C LEU A 74 -12.04 12.01 0.37
N ILE A 75 -12.61 11.19 -0.51
CA ILE A 75 -12.75 9.75 -0.31
C ILE A 75 -11.80 9.06 -1.29
N TRP A 76 -10.74 8.42 -0.77
CA TRP A 76 -9.79 7.69 -1.61
C TRP A 76 -10.43 6.48 -2.27
N LEU A 77 -10.41 6.45 -3.61
CA LEU A 77 -10.94 5.36 -4.42
C LEU A 77 -9.84 4.37 -4.83
N SER A 78 -8.62 4.87 -5.05
CA SER A 78 -7.46 4.06 -5.41
C SER A 78 -6.19 4.76 -4.94
N GLY A 79 -5.39 4.09 -4.12
CA GLY A 79 -4.21 4.73 -3.53
C GLY A 79 -4.55 5.72 -2.42
N MET A 80 -3.58 6.58 -2.11
CA MET A 80 -3.64 7.63 -1.10
C MET A 80 -2.66 8.74 -1.50
N ASP A 81 -2.58 9.81 -0.71
CA ASP A 81 -1.46 10.74 -0.87
C ASP A 81 -0.15 10.00 -0.56
N TYR A 82 0.75 9.91 -1.55
CA TYR A 82 2.00 9.17 -1.39
C TYR A 82 3.00 9.88 -0.47
N ASN A 83 2.83 11.18 -0.27
CA ASN A 83 3.63 11.96 0.67
C ASN A 83 3.25 11.70 2.13
N ASP A 84 2.06 11.15 2.38
CA ASP A 84 1.63 10.78 3.73
C ASP A 84 2.22 9.42 4.15
N THR A 85 2.56 9.33 5.43
CA THR A 85 2.95 8.05 6.05
C THR A 85 1.68 7.27 6.42
N PRO A 86 1.48 6.05 5.93
CA PRO A 86 0.32 5.24 6.32
C PRO A 86 0.37 4.88 7.81
N VAL A 87 -0.76 5.01 8.48
CA VAL A 87 -0.92 4.69 9.91
C VAL A 87 -1.85 3.50 10.11
N THR A 88 -2.87 3.39 9.28
CA THR A 88 -3.91 2.35 9.38
C THR A 88 -3.74 1.28 8.29
N ALA A 89 -4.27 0.08 8.52
CA ALA A 89 -4.23 -0.98 7.51
C ALA A 89 -4.90 -0.62 6.16
N PRO A 90 -6.04 0.10 6.10
CA PRO A 90 -6.55 0.64 4.85
C PRO A 90 -5.56 1.53 4.11
N GLN A 91 -4.84 2.41 4.81
CA GLN A 91 -3.81 3.27 4.20
C GLN A 91 -2.63 2.43 3.70
N TRP A 92 -2.18 1.43 4.45
CA TRP A 92 -1.12 0.52 3.98
C TRP A 92 -1.54 -0.26 2.74
N ARG A 93 -2.78 -0.74 2.65
CA ARG A 93 -3.32 -1.37 1.44
C ARG A 93 -3.38 -0.40 0.26
N ALA A 94 -3.77 0.84 0.51
CA ALA A 94 -3.79 1.89 -0.50
C ALA A 94 -2.37 2.16 -1.06
N ARG A 95 -1.39 2.39 -0.18
CA ARG A 95 0.03 2.56 -0.56
C ARG A 95 0.58 1.35 -1.29
N ALA A 96 0.26 0.13 -0.81
CA ALA A 96 0.65 -1.12 -1.45
C ALA A 96 0.16 -1.20 -2.90
N THR A 97 -1.09 -0.80 -3.12
CA THR A 97 -1.71 -0.85 -4.45
C THR A 97 -0.98 0.09 -5.42
N MET A 98 -0.65 1.31 -4.99
CA MET A 98 0.10 2.27 -5.81
C MET A 98 1.48 1.73 -6.18
N GLN A 99 2.24 1.27 -5.18
CA GLN A 99 3.59 0.74 -5.37
C GLN A 99 3.58 -0.50 -6.26
N ASN A 100 2.65 -1.44 -6.05
CA ASN A 100 2.58 -2.66 -6.85
C ASN A 100 2.30 -2.34 -8.33
N ARG A 101 1.39 -1.39 -8.62
CA ARG A 101 1.14 -0.95 -10.00
C ARG A 101 2.40 -0.37 -10.64
N TYR A 102 3.09 0.51 -9.91
CA TYR A 102 4.30 1.17 -10.37
C TYR A 102 5.42 0.17 -10.65
N LEU A 103 5.73 -0.69 -9.67
CA LEU A 103 6.80 -1.68 -9.76
C LEU A 103 6.52 -2.72 -10.84
N MET A 104 5.25 -3.15 -11.00
CA MET A 104 4.84 -4.03 -12.08
C MET A 104 5.07 -3.38 -13.45
N ALA A 105 4.74 -2.10 -13.61
CA ALA A 105 4.96 -1.36 -14.86
C ALA A 105 6.45 -1.17 -15.18
N LYS A 106 7.31 -0.95 -14.16
CA LYS A 106 8.76 -0.95 -14.31
C LYS A 106 9.28 -2.31 -14.78
N HIS A 107 8.90 -3.36 -14.06
CA HIS A 107 9.33 -4.73 -14.36
C HIS A 107 8.91 -5.18 -15.75
N SER A 108 7.68 -4.89 -16.19
CA SER A 108 7.20 -5.26 -17.54
C SER A 108 7.95 -4.55 -18.68
N ARG A 109 8.59 -3.41 -18.38
CA ARG A 109 9.50 -2.69 -19.30
C ARG A 109 10.95 -3.17 -19.22
N GLY A 110 11.26 -4.17 -18.40
CA GLY A 110 12.64 -4.62 -18.15
C GLY A 110 13.48 -3.61 -17.37
N GLN A 111 12.84 -2.67 -16.66
CA GLN A 111 13.52 -1.69 -15.81
C GLN A 111 13.66 -2.22 -14.37
N PRO A 112 14.65 -1.72 -13.61
CA PRO A 112 14.76 -2.03 -12.19
C PRO A 112 13.45 -1.70 -11.44
N PRO A 113 12.88 -2.65 -10.66
CA PRO A 113 11.66 -2.45 -9.90
C PRO A 113 11.99 -1.71 -8.59
N LEU A 114 12.39 -0.46 -8.73
CA LEU A 114 12.64 0.46 -7.61
C LEU A 114 11.55 1.51 -7.56
N LEU A 115 11.24 2.03 -6.38
CA LEU A 115 10.35 3.18 -6.19
C LEU A 115 10.93 4.45 -6.86
N PRO A 116 10.15 5.53 -7.01
CA PRO A 116 10.64 6.78 -7.61
C PRO A 116 11.89 7.38 -6.94
N ASP A 117 12.11 7.08 -5.66
CA ASP A 117 13.28 7.49 -4.89
C ASP A 117 14.44 6.49 -4.91
N GLY A 118 14.34 5.43 -5.71
CA GLY A 118 15.35 4.39 -5.85
C GLY A 118 15.29 3.30 -4.77
N ARG A 119 14.36 3.36 -3.82
CA ARG A 119 14.24 2.34 -2.77
C ARG A 119 13.51 1.09 -3.25
N ARG A 120 13.86 -0.05 -2.65
CA ARG A 120 13.15 -1.34 -2.78
C ARG A 120 11.90 -1.35 -1.89
N VAL A 121 11.04 -2.35 -2.05
CA VAL A 121 9.90 -2.59 -1.14
C VAL A 121 10.04 -3.95 -0.48
N ILE A 122 10.25 -3.95 0.84
CA ILE A 122 10.26 -5.15 1.67
C ILE A 122 8.86 -5.34 2.25
N ARG A 123 8.22 -6.45 1.92
CA ARG A 123 6.89 -6.81 2.40
C ARG A 123 7.04 -7.70 3.63
N VAL A 124 6.25 -7.44 4.67
CA VAL A 124 6.30 -8.19 5.94
C VAL A 124 4.98 -8.90 6.20
N PHE A 125 4.99 -10.22 6.15
CA PHE A 125 3.87 -11.08 6.55
C PHE A 125 4.37 -12.52 6.77
N PRO A 126 3.79 -13.29 7.71
CA PRO A 126 4.13 -14.69 7.88
C PRO A 126 3.49 -15.57 6.78
N ASP A 127 4.16 -16.65 6.43
CA ASP A 127 3.68 -17.71 5.53
C ASP A 127 4.29 -19.06 5.93
N HIS A 128 3.53 -20.15 5.83
CA HIS A 128 3.99 -21.48 6.26
C HIS A 128 5.16 -22.02 5.40
N GLY A 129 5.38 -21.48 4.20
CA GLY A 129 6.44 -21.93 3.29
C GLY A 129 7.82 -21.35 3.57
N HIS A 130 7.93 -20.32 4.42
CA HIS A 130 9.20 -19.65 4.70
C HIS A 130 9.26 -19.11 6.11
N ARG A 131 10.29 -19.50 6.85
CA ARG A 131 10.41 -19.16 8.27
C ARG A 131 10.56 -17.67 8.53
N TRP A 132 11.01 -16.88 7.56
CA TRP A 132 11.22 -15.44 7.73
C TRP A 132 10.07 -14.68 7.07
N PRO A 133 9.40 -13.76 7.78
CA PRO A 133 8.26 -13.04 7.22
C PRO A 133 8.71 -11.88 6.32
N LEU A 134 9.73 -12.08 5.47
CA LEU A 134 10.39 -11.05 4.66
C LEU A 134 10.31 -11.43 3.19
N TRP A 135 9.74 -10.53 2.37
CA TRP A 135 9.47 -10.81 0.96
C TRP A 135 9.77 -9.61 0.09
N GLU A 136 10.30 -9.85 -1.11
CA GLU A 136 10.42 -8.84 -2.15
C GLU A 136 9.87 -9.36 -3.48
N ASN A 137 9.07 -8.52 -4.14
CA ASN A 137 8.56 -8.84 -5.47
C ASN A 137 9.58 -8.42 -6.53
N PHE A 138 9.52 -9.07 -7.69
CA PHE A 138 10.29 -8.69 -8.88
C PHE A 138 11.82 -8.77 -8.70
N THR A 139 12.28 -9.62 -7.78
CA THR A 139 13.68 -9.93 -7.51
C THR A 139 13.99 -11.38 -7.87
N ASP A 140 15.27 -11.70 -8.06
CA ASP A 140 15.74 -13.08 -8.29
C ASP A 140 15.53 -13.98 -7.06
N LYS A 141 15.47 -13.38 -5.86
CA LYS A 141 15.17 -14.04 -4.58
C LYS A 141 13.92 -13.42 -3.97
N TYR A 142 12.80 -14.16 -4.03
CA TYR A 142 11.50 -13.72 -3.50
C TYR A 142 11.42 -13.85 -1.96
N ALA A 143 11.83 -15.00 -1.43
CA ALA A 143 11.81 -15.32 -0.01
C ALA A 143 13.12 -14.87 0.64
N MET A 144 13.06 -13.80 1.44
CA MET A 144 14.24 -13.10 1.94
C MET A 144 14.57 -13.50 3.38
N GLU A 145 15.83 -13.32 3.76
CA GLU A 145 16.38 -13.69 5.06
C GLU A 145 17.04 -12.47 5.71
N PRO A 146 17.17 -12.43 7.04
CA PRO A 146 17.84 -11.32 7.72
C PRO A 146 19.25 -11.02 7.21
N SER A 147 20.00 -12.06 6.80
CA SER A 147 21.34 -11.90 6.23
C SER A 147 21.36 -11.20 4.87
N ASP A 148 20.27 -11.27 4.09
CA ASP A 148 20.19 -10.58 2.79
C ASP A 148 20.19 -9.05 2.93
N TYR A 149 19.85 -8.56 4.13
CA TYR A 149 19.84 -7.13 4.46
C TYR A 149 20.88 -6.75 5.53
N ASN A 150 21.67 -7.73 5.99
CA ASN A 150 22.60 -7.55 7.13
C ASN A 150 21.89 -7.03 8.40
N LEU A 151 20.70 -7.56 8.70
CA LEU A 151 19.92 -7.13 9.87
C LEU A 151 20.63 -7.44 11.19
N SER A 152 20.35 -6.61 12.19
CA SER A 152 20.85 -6.84 13.54
C SER A 152 20.35 -8.16 14.11
N LYS A 153 21.17 -8.78 14.97
CA LYS A 153 20.80 -10.01 15.68
C LYS A 153 19.52 -9.85 16.52
N PRO A 154 19.33 -8.77 17.31
CA PRO A 154 18.10 -8.58 18.08
C PRO A 154 16.84 -8.51 17.21
N LEU A 155 16.91 -7.84 16.05
CA LEU A 155 15.78 -7.74 15.13
C LEU A 155 15.47 -9.10 14.48
N SER A 156 16.51 -9.81 14.05
CA SER A 156 16.40 -11.16 13.49
C SER A 156 15.73 -12.12 14.46
N GLU A 157 16.14 -12.11 15.73
CA GLU A 157 15.54 -12.94 16.78
C GLU A 157 14.11 -12.50 17.12
N GLY A 158 13.80 -11.20 17.02
CA GLY A 158 12.45 -10.65 17.17
C GLY A 158 11.49 -11.22 16.13
N PHE A 159 11.82 -11.11 14.84
CA PHE A 159 11.02 -11.70 13.76
C PHE A 159 10.89 -13.21 13.88
N ARG A 160 11.95 -13.89 14.33
CA ARG A 160 11.91 -15.34 14.59
C ARG A 160 10.83 -15.70 15.61
N ARG A 161 10.84 -15.05 16.78
CA ARG A 161 9.85 -15.31 17.85
C ARG A 161 8.43 -14.97 17.40
N TRP A 162 8.25 -13.85 16.73
CA TRP A 162 6.95 -13.40 16.23
C TRP A 162 6.34 -14.37 15.21
N TYR A 163 7.16 -14.90 14.29
CA TYR A 163 6.73 -15.95 13.38
C TYR A 163 6.46 -17.27 14.11
N ASP A 164 7.35 -17.70 15.02
CA ASP A 164 7.20 -19.00 15.70
C ASP A 164 5.90 -19.06 16.53
N GLU A 165 5.45 -17.92 17.08
CA GLU A 165 4.12 -17.84 17.67
C GLU A 165 3.02 -18.07 16.64
N TRP A 166 3.06 -17.39 15.50
CA TRP A 166 2.07 -17.54 14.43
C TRP A 166 2.02 -18.99 13.90
N GLU A 167 3.17 -19.59 13.62
CA GLU A 167 3.31 -20.97 13.13
C GLU A 167 2.69 -21.95 14.13
N ARG A 168 3.01 -21.80 15.43
CA ARG A 168 2.50 -22.67 16.50
C ARG A 168 0.98 -22.61 16.65
N ARG A 169 0.36 -21.46 16.32
CA ARG A 169 -1.09 -21.26 16.44
C ARG A 169 -1.87 -21.89 15.29
N GLY A 170 -1.23 -22.06 14.12
CA GLY A 170 -1.80 -22.72 12.95
C GLY A 170 -2.77 -21.86 12.14
N ILE A 171 -3.23 -22.42 11.01
CA ILE A 171 -3.97 -21.71 9.94
C ILE A 171 -5.31 -21.11 10.37
N ASP A 172 -5.98 -21.68 11.38
CA ASP A 172 -7.30 -21.23 11.85
C ASP A 172 -7.22 -20.07 12.85
N TRP A 173 -6.02 -19.74 13.33
CA TRP A 173 -5.86 -18.68 14.32
C TRP A 173 -5.97 -17.30 13.68
N ARG A 174 -6.78 -16.45 14.31
CA ARG A 174 -6.86 -15.03 13.97
C ARG A 174 -5.95 -14.25 14.92
N PRO A 175 -4.92 -13.54 14.41
CA PRO A 175 -4.04 -12.76 15.27
C PRO A 175 -4.79 -11.71 16.06
N ASP A 176 -4.51 -11.64 17.35
CA ASP A 176 -5.01 -10.60 18.25
C ASP A 176 -4.22 -9.29 18.09
N ASP A 177 -4.69 -8.24 18.75
CA ASP A 177 -4.07 -6.91 18.67
C ASP A 177 -2.65 -6.92 19.24
N THR A 178 -2.37 -7.73 20.26
CA THR A 178 -1.04 -7.84 20.86
C THR A 178 -0.01 -8.40 19.87
N TRP A 179 -0.35 -9.46 19.14
CA TRP A 179 0.54 -10.00 18.10
C TRP A 179 0.74 -9.00 16.95
N LYS A 180 -0.31 -8.26 16.57
CA LYS A 180 -0.23 -7.23 15.52
C LYS A 180 0.62 -6.04 15.94
N GLU A 181 0.48 -5.56 17.17
CA GLU A 181 1.29 -4.48 17.75
C GLU A 181 2.77 -4.84 17.78
N GLU A 182 3.12 -6.07 18.18
CA GLU A 182 4.50 -6.56 18.13
C GLU A 182 5.02 -6.61 16.68
N GLY A 183 4.21 -7.09 15.74
CA GLY A 183 4.54 -7.07 14.31
C GLY A 183 4.83 -5.65 13.80
N LEU A 184 4.00 -4.68 14.18
CA LEU A 184 4.21 -3.27 13.81
C LEU A 184 5.48 -2.69 14.44
N ARG A 185 5.80 -3.03 15.69
CA ARG A 185 7.04 -2.63 16.35
C ARG A 185 8.27 -3.19 15.64
N LEU A 186 8.21 -4.45 15.20
CA LEU A 186 9.27 -5.08 14.41
C LEU A 186 9.41 -4.43 13.03
N VAL A 187 8.30 -4.10 12.38
CA VAL A 187 8.30 -3.36 11.10
C VAL A 187 8.94 -1.98 11.25
N GLN A 188 8.65 -1.23 12.31
CA GLN A 188 9.30 0.06 12.57
C GLN A 188 10.82 -0.10 12.78
N SER A 189 11.22 -1.12 13.52
CA SER A 189 12.64 -1.42 13.76
C SER A 189 13.35 -1.82 12.46
N LEU A 190 12.71 -2.65 11.63
CA LEU A 190 13.20 -3.02 10.30
C LEU A 190 13.32 -1.79 9.40
N GLN A 191 12.31 -0.93 9.38
CA GLN A 191 12.33 0.30 8.59
C GLN A 191 13.52 1.18 8.97
N ALA A 192 13.86 1.29 10.27
CA ALA A 192 15.02 2.05 10.71
C ALA A 192 16.35 1.46 10.20
N GLU A 193 16.50 0.13 10.18
CA GLU A 193 17.73 -0.54 9.70
C GLU A 193 17.90 -0.46 8.18
N VAL A 194 16.80 -0.41 7.41
CA VAL A 194 16.85 -0.47 5.93
C VAL A 194 16.48 0.83 5.22
N VAL A 195 16.16 1.91 5.95
CA VAL A 195 15.63 3.18 5.40
C VAL A 195 16.48 3.75 4.26
N ALA A 196 17.80 3.52 4.30
CA ALA A 196 18.73 3.98 3.29
C ALA A 196 18.50 3.38 1.88
N PHE A 197 17.86 2.21 1.78
CA PHE A 197 17.69 1.51 0.50
C PHE A 197 16.33 0.84 0.31
N ALA A 198 15.48 0.75 1.33
CA ALA A 198 14.17 0.11 1.23
C ALA A 198 13.09 0.79 2.07
N GLU A 199 11.86 0.66 1.59
CA GLU A 199 10.64 0.91 2.34
C GLU A 199 10.04 -0.42 2.81
N VAL A 200 9.59 -0.46 4.07
CA VAL A 200 9.03 -1.65 4.70
C VAL A 200 7.52 -1.53 4.77
N ARG A 201 6.84 -2.56 4.30
CA ARG A 201 5.38 -2.61 4.18
C ARG A 201 4.78 -3.73 5.05
N PRO A 202 4.01 -3.42 6.10
CA PRO A 202 3.26 -4.43 6.84
C PRO A 202 2.12 -4.97 5.96
N GLU A 203 1.99 -6.30 5.89
CA GLU A 203 0.95 -6.99 5.11
C GLU A 203 0.25 -8.11 5.88
N PHE A 204 0.40 -8.13 7.20
CA PHE A 204 -0.17 -9.15 8.09
C PHE A 204 -1.55 -8.80 8.70
N ASP A 205 -2.14 -7.64 8.36
CA ASP A 205 -3.48 -7.23 8.80
C ASP A 205 -4.55 -7.45 7.71
N ARG A 206 -4.62 -8.70 7.22
CA ARG A 206 -5.52 -9.11 6.13
C ARG A 206 -6.81 -9.74 6.65
#